data_AF-R4RQS3-F1
#
_entry.id   AF-R4RQS3-F1
#
_cell.length_a   1.000
_cell.length_b   1.000
_cell.length_c   1.000
_cell.angle_alpha   90.00
_cell.angle_beta   90.00
_cell.angle_gamma   90.00
#
_symmetry.space_group_name_H-M   'P 1'
#
loop_
_entity.id
_entity.type
_entity.pdbx_description
1 polymer ?
#
loop_
_entity_poly.entity_id
_entity_poly.type
_entity_poly.pdbx_seq_one_letter_code
_entity_poly.pdbx_strand_id
1 'polypeptide(L)'
;LIVLDDVWSVDTHGLDEWPKLCAPLRFGAQGSMVMVTTRDLRIASIGGTMKEILLDGLEDDDYWELFKKCAFGSLNPEEHPELEAIGRKIAGKLKGSPLAAKTIGSLLRSNANKGYWRTTMESEVWELPQDENGVLSVLRLSYRYLPGHLKQCFTFCSLFPKAHEFYQDQLIQIWMAEGYITPEENKTVEDVGRSYVCELVNRSFFQASADGDYYVMHDIVHDLA
;
A
#
# COMPACT_ATOMS: atom_id res chain seq x y z
N LEU A 1 -10.26 20.42 -14.07
CA LEU A 1 -10.53 19.43 -13.02
C LEU A 1 -9.47 19.63 -11.95
N ILE A 2 -9.88 19.75 -10.69
CA ILE A 2 -8.99 19.71 -9.52
C ILE A 2 -9.29 18.42 -8.77
N VAL A 3 -8.27 17.73 -8.29
CA VAL A 3 -8.43 16.53 -7.46
C VAL A 3 -7.84 16.83 -6.09
N LEU A 4 -8.67 16.72 -5.05
CA LEU A 4 -8.26 16.79 -3.66
C LEU A 4 -8.20 15.35 -3.14
N ASP A 5 -7.00 14.81 -3.08
CA ASP A 5 -6.78 13.41 -2.70
C ASP A 5 -6.62 13.27 -1.18
N ASP A 6 -7.22 12.22 -0.62
CA ASP A 6 -7.14 11.80 0.78
C ASP A 6 -7.44 12.93 1.79
N VAL A 7 -8.63 13.54 1.67
CA VAL A 7 -9.07 14.60 2.59
C VAL A 7 -9.62 14.02 3.88
N TRP A 8 -9.17 14.53 5.04
CA TRP A 8 -9.64 14.10 6.36
C TRP A 8 -10.08 15.27 7.25
N SER A 9 -11.04 14.99 8.14
CA SER A 9 -11.38 15.88 9.25
C SER A 9 -10.56 15.50 10.48
N VAL A 10 -9.68 16.39 10.93
CA VAL A 10 -8.81 16.14 12.09
C VAL A 10 -9.57 16.31 13.42
N ASP A 11 -10.72 17.01 13.42
CA ASP A 11 -11.47 17.42 14.62
C ASP A 11 -12.92 17.84 14.26
N THR A 12 -13.80 18.01 15.26
CA THR A 12 -15.11 18.69 15.08
C THR A 12 -15.00 20.09 14.46
N HIS A 13 -13.83 20.74 14.55
CA HIS A 13 -13.52 22.03 13.92
C HIS A 13 -13.08 21.93 12.44
N GLY A 14 -12.66 20.75 11.96
CA GLY A 14 -12.29 20.58 10.55
C GLY A 14 -13.45 20.80 9.58
N LEU A 15 -14.68 20.64 10.07
CA LEU A 15 -15.90 20.96 9.32
C LEU A 15 -16.08 22.47 9.07
N ASP A 16 -15.53 23.33 9.93
CA ASP A 16 -15.57 24.79 9.76
C ASP A 16 -14.50 25.29 8.77
N GLU A 17 -13.41 24.51 8.59
CA GLU A 17 -12.35 24.82 7.64
C GLU A 17 -12.70 24.39 6.21
N TRP A 18 -13.53 23.35 6.04
CA TRP A 18 -13.93 22.85 4.73
C TRP A 18 -14.60 23.94 3.85
N PRO A 19 -15.57 24.74 4.33
CA PRO A 19 -16.11 25.87 3.57
C PRO A 19 -15.06 26.90 3.17
N LYS A 20 -14.03 27.13 3.99
CA LYS A 20 -12.95 28.09 3.69
C LYS A 20 -12.05 27.55 2.57
N LEU A 21 -11.72 26.26 2.60
CA LEU A 21 -10.99 25.58 1.54
C LEU A 21 -11.78 25.61 0.22
N CYS A 22 -13.10 25.37 0.27
CA CYS A 22 -13.94 25.37 -0.92
C CYS A 22 -14.26 26.77 -1.46
N ALA A 23 -14.20 27.82 -0.64
CA ALA A 23 -14.55 29.19 -1.03
C ALA A 23 -13.91 29.67 -2.35
N PRO A 24 -12.57 29.57 -2.54
CA PRO A 24 -11.95 29.96 -3.81
C PRO A 24 -12.37 29.09 -5.00
N LEU A 25 -12.71 27.81 -4.76
CA LEU A 25 -13.08 26.86 -5.82
C LEU A 25 -14.45 27.15 -6.45
N ARG A 26 -15.28 27.99 -5.80
CA ARG A 26 -16.61 28.38 -6.31
C ARG A 26 -16.56 29.35 -7.49
N PHE A 27 -15.40 29.93 -7.79
CA PHE A 27 -15.21 30.90 -8.87
C PHE A 27 -14.65 30.26 -10.15
N GLY A 28 -14.65 28.92 -10.24
CA GLY A 28 -14.26 28.22 -11.47
C GLY A 28 -15.19 28.53 -12.65
N ALA A 29 -14.65 28.51 -13.87
CA ALA A 29 -15.43 28.65 -15.10
C ALA A 29 -16.47 27.52 -15.24
N GLN A 30 -17.54 27.75 -16.00
CA GLN A 30 -18.55 26.72 -16.26
C GLN A 30 -17.92 25.43 -16.82
N GLY A 31 -18.32 24.29 -16.27
CA GLY A 31 -17.71 22.98 -16.58
C GLY A 31 -16.50 22.62 -15.73
N SER A 32 -16.06 23.51 -14.82
CA SER A 32 -15.06 23.16 -13.80
C SER A 32 -15.61 22.11 -12.84
N MET A 33 -14.75 21.18 -12.44
CA MET A 33 -15.07 20.10 -11.51
C MET A 33 -13.96 19.99 -10.46
N VAL A 34 -14.36 19.74 -9.22
CA VAL A 34 -13.49 19.34 -8.11
C VAL A 34 -13.88 17.92 -7.74
N MET A 35 -12.94 17.00 -7.77
CA MET A 35 -13.10 15.63 -7.30
C MET A 35 -12.40 15.51 -5.95
N VAL A 36 -13.07 14.91 -4.97
CA VAL A 36 -12.54 14.71 -3.63
C VAL A 36 -12.53 13.22 -3.36
N THR A 37 -11.40 12.68 -2.91
CA THR A 37 -11.32 11.33 -2.36
C THR A 37 -11.15 11.45 -0.84
N THR A 38 -11.86 10.63 -0.09
CA THR A 38 -11.84 10.63 1.38
C THR A 38 -12.28 9.28 1.90
N ARG A 39 -11.78 8.89 3.07
CA ARG A 39 -12.31 7.75 3.83
C ARG A 39 -13.36 8.17 4.85
N ASP A 40 -13.62 9.47 4.99
CA ASP A 40 -14.59 10.04 5.93
C ASP A 40 -15.90 10.41 5.22
N LEU A 41 -16.94 9.61 5.45
CA LEU A 41 -18.27 9.84 4.89
C LEU A 41 -18.86 11.21 5.29
N ARG A 42 -18.43 11.79 6.41
CA ARG A 42 -18.89 13.12 6.84
C ARG A 42 -18.40 14.19 5.86
N ILE A 43 -17.13 14.12 5.45
CA ILE A 43 -16.57 15.03 4.43
C ILE A 43 -17.29 14.86 3.09
N ALA A 44 -17.53 13.62 2.67
CA ALA A 44 -18.27 13.34 1.44
C ALA A 44 -19.69 13.95 1.46
N SER A 45 -20.39 13.84 2.59
CA SER A 45 -21.76 14.34 2.73
C SER A 45 -21.90 15.87 2.80
N ILE A 46 -20.86 16.58 3.27
CA ILE A 46 -20.91 18.03 3.52
C ILE A 46 -20.44 18.84 2.31
N GLY A 47 -19.54 18.29 1.48
CA GLY A 47 -18.93 18.98 0.35
C GLY A 47 -19.54 18.69 -1.03
N GLY A 48 -20.34 17.64 -1.17
CA GLY A 48 -20.79 17.15 -2.46
C GLY A 48 -21.92 17.99 -3.08
N THR A 49 -21.73 18.44 -4.32
CA THR A 49 -22.84 18.87 -5.20
C THR A 49 -23.41 17.72 -6.02
N MET A 50 -22.80 16.54 -5.93
CA MET A 50 -23.23 15.28 -6.54
C MET A 50 -23.33 14.19 -5.47
N LYS A 51 -24.08 13.12 -5.78
CA LYS A 51 -24.13 11.93 -4.93
C LYS A 51 -22.73 11.33 -4.81
N GLU A 52 -22.37 10.94 -3.60
CA GLU A 52 -21.13 10.25 -3.30
C GLU A 52 -21.02 8.92 -4.07
N ILE A 53 -19.80 8.61 -4.49
CA ILE A 53 -19.45 7.32 -5.06
C ILE A 53 -18.74 6.55 -3.96
N LEU A 54 -19.43 5.56 -3.40
CA LEU A 54 -18.85 4.63 -2.44
C LEU A 54 -18.03 3.61 -3.21
N LEU A 55 -16.74 3.53 -2.91
CA LEU A 55 -15.84 2.53 -3.48
C LEU A 55 -15.83 1.30 -2.57
N ASP A 56 -16.44 0.23 -3.04
CA ASP A 56 -16.35 -1.10 -2.43
C ASP A 56 -15.14 -1.88 -2.98
N GLY A 57 -14.87 -3.04 -2.37
CA GLY A 57 -13.89 -3.99 -2.91
C GLY A 57 -14.30 -4.49 -4.30
N LEU A 58 -13.31 -4.92 -5.09
CA LEU A 58 -13.56 -5.53 -6.40
C LEU A 58 -14.38 -6.82 -6.24
N GLU A 59 -15.27 -7.07 -7.19
CA GLU A 59 -16.03 -8.32 -7.28
C GLU A 59 -15.11 -9.52 -7.51
N ASP A 60 -15.53 -10.71 -7.07
CA ASP A 60 -14.67 -11.90 -6.95
C ASP A 60 -13.93 -12.26 -8.25
N ASP A 61 -14.58 -12.16 -9.42
CA ASP A 61 -13.98 -12.50 -10.71
C ASP A 61 -12.90 -11.49 -11.13
N ASP A 62 -13.23 -10.19 -11.10
CA ASP A 62 -12.28 -9.11 -11.40
C ASP A 62 -11.13 -9.07 -10.39
N TYR A 63 -11.45 -9.33 -9.12
CA TYR A 63 -10.47 -9.40 -8.06
C TYR A 63 -9.50 -10.56 -8.24
N TRP A 64 -10.02 -11.72 -8.66
CA TRP A 64 -9.19 -12.87 -8.97
C TRP A 64 -8.23 -12.59 -10.13
N GLU A 65 -8.69 -11.92 -11.19
CA GLU A 65 -7.81 -11.51 -12.30
C GLU A 65 -6.70 -10.56 -11.85
N LEU A 66 -7.02 -9.60 -10.98
CA LEU A 66 -6.01 -8.72 -10.36
C LEU A 66 -5.03 -9.55 -9.51
N PHE A 67 -5.54 -10.39 -8.62
CA PHE A 67 -4.74 -11.19 -7.72
C PHE A 67 -3.79 -12.12 -8.48
N LYS A 68 -4.25 -12.76 -9.56
CA LYS A 68 -3.40 -13.59 -10.43
C LYS A 68 -2.19 -12.82 -10.94
N LYS A 69 -2.41 -11.62 -11.47
CA LYS A 69 -1.34 -10.73 -11.96
C LYS A 69 -0.37 -10.34 -10.84
N CYS A 70 -0.87 -10.17 -9.60
CA CYS A 70 -0.06 -9.85 -8.44
C CYS A 70 0.74 -11.06 -7.91
N ALA A 71 0.17 -12.26 -7.86
CA ALA A 71 0.76 -13.40 -7.18
C ALA A 71 1.66 -14.28 -8.07
N PHE A 72 1.31 -14.45 -9.35
CA PHE A 72 1.99 -15.41 -10.22
C PHE A 72 3.12 -14.81 -11.05
N GLY A 73 3.11 -13.49 -11.28
CA GLY A 73 4.17 -12.84 -12.06
C GLY A 73 4.26 -13.42 -13.47
N SER A 74 5.38 -14.07 -13.80
CA SER A 74 5.60 -14.76 -15.08
C SER A 74 5.16 -16.23 -15.08
N LEU A 75 4.73 -16.78 -13.94
CA LEU A 75 4.20 -18.14 -13.86
C LEU A 75 2.82 -18.20 -14.49
N ASN A 76 2.54 -19.27 -15.23
CA ASN A 76 1.21 -19.54 -15.73
C ASN A 76 0.39 -20.26 -14.63
N PRO A 77 -0.68 -19.67 -14.08
CA PRO A 77 -1.50 -20.31 -13.04
C PRO A 77 -2.08 -21.65 -13.49
N GLU A 78 -2.42 -21.79 -14.78
CA GLU A 78 -3.02 -23.01 -15.35
C GLU A 78 -2.06 -24.21 -15.30
N GLU A 79 -0.75 -23.96 -15.31
CA GLU A 79 0.29 -24.99 -15.17
C GLU A 79 0.53 -25.39 -13.69
N HIS A 80 -0.08 -24.65 -12.76
CA HIS A 80 0.08 -24.83 -11.32
C HIS A 80 -1.28 -24.89 -10.59
N PRO A 81 -2.13 -25.90 -10.87
CA PRO A 81 -3.51 -25.96 -10.36
C PRO A 81 -3.60 -25.98 -8.83
N GLU A 82 -2.59 -26.53 -8.15
CA GLU A 82 -2.54 -26.53 -6.69
C GLU A 82 -2.24 -25.13 -6.11
N LEU A 83 -1.35 -24.36 -6.76
CA LEU A 83 -1.08 -22.97 -6.35
C LEU A 83 -2.29 -22.10 -6.67
N GLU A 84 -2.95 -22.33 -7.80
CA GLU A 84 -4.20 -21.65 -8.14
C GLU A 84 -5.27 -21.86 -7.06
N ALA A 85 -5.49 -23.12 -6.65
CA ALA A 85 -6.46 -23.46 -5.63
C ALA A 85 -6.15 -22.80 -4.27
N ILE A 86 -4.88 -22.73 -3.86
CA ILE A 86 -4.47 -22.01 -2.65
C ILE A 86 -4.65 -20.50 -2.83
N GLY A 87 -4.24 -19.96 -3.99
CA GLY A 87 -4.37 -18.55 -4.34
C GLY A 87 -5.80 -18.05 -4.26
N ARG A 88 -6.78 -18.81 -4.79
CA ARG A 88 -8.20 -18.45 -4.72
C ARG A 88 -8.71 -18.37 -3.28
N LYS A 89 -8.28 -19.28 -2.41
CA LYS A 89 -8.62 -19.25 -0.98
C LYS A 89 -8.01 -18.04 -0.28
N ILE A 90 -6.77 -17.68 -0.64
CA ILE A 90 -6.13 -16.47 -0.13
C ILE A 90 -6.90 -15.24 -0.61
N ALA A 91 -7.20 -15.12 -1.91
CA ALA A 91 -7.95 -13.99 -2.47
C ALA A 91 -9.30 -13.78 -1.76
N GLY A 92 -10.04 -14.86 -1.48
CA GLY A 92 -11.30 -14.77 -0.73
C GLY A 92 -11.15 -14.21 0.70
N LYS A 93 -9.97 -14.27 1.32
CA LYS A 93 -9.68 -13.65 2.63
C LYS A 93 -9.40 -12.15 2.53
N LEU A 94 -9.14 -11.61 1.34
CA LEU A 94 -8.70 -10.22 1.12
C LEU A 94 -9.82 -9.24 0.76
N LYS A 95 -11.07 -9.71 0.76
CA LYS A 95 -12.29 -8.89 0.61
C LYS A 95 -12.27 -7.91 -0.57
N GLY A 96 -11.72 -8.32 -1.72
CA GLY A 96 -11.72 -7.49 -2.92
C GLY A 96 -10.74 -6.29 -2.90
N SER A 97 -9.91 -6.13 -1.87
CA SER A 97 -9.01 -4.97 -1.74
C SER A 97 -7.82 -5.04 -2.72
N PRO A 98 -7.68 -4.09 -3.66
CA PRO A 98 -6.57 -4.10 -4.63
C PRO A 98 -5.19 -3.98 -3.97
N LEU A 99 -5.09 -3.17 -2.92
CA LEU A 99 -3.86 -3.02 -2.14
C LEU A 99 -3.50 -4.35 -1.46
N ALA A 100 -4.49 -5.03 -0.86
CA ALA A 100 -4.27 -6.33 -0.26
C ALA A 100 -3.79 -7.38 -1.28
N ALA A 101 -4.38 -7.40 -2.48
CA ALA A 101 -3.96 -8.29 -3.56
C ALA A 101 -2.51 -8.00 -3.97
N LYS A 102 -2.13 -6.73 -4.12
CA LYS A 102 -0.77 -6.34 -4.49
C LYS A 102 0.23 -6.76 -3.42
N THR A 103 -0.05 -6.48 -2.15
CA THR A 103 0.83 -6.81 -1.03
C THR A 103 1.00 -8.31 -0.87
N ILE A 104 -0.08 -9.09 -0.73
CA ILE A 104 0.03 -10.55 -0.59
C ILE A 104 0.52 -11.21 -1.87
N GLY A 105 0.07 -10.75 -3.02
CA GLY A 105 0.55 -11.26 -4.29
C GLY A 105 2.06 -11.10 -4.44
N SER A 106 2.61 -9.94 -4.11
CA SER A 106 4.06 -9.72 -4.13
C SER A 106 4.82 -10.66 -3.17
N LEU A 107 4.27 -10.88 -1.97
CA LEU A 107 4.81 -11.81 -0.99
C LEU A 107 4.85 -13.25 -1.54
N LEU A 108 3.73 -13.72 -2.10
CA LEU A 108 3.62 -15.06 -2.67
C LEU A 108 4.50 -15.24 -3.91
N ARG A 109 4.63 -14.20 -4.74
CA ARG A 109 5.49 -14.20 -5.93
C ARG A 109 6.97 -14.39 -5.57
N SER A 110 7.40 -13.89 -4.41
CA SER A 110 8.78 -14.05 -3.95
C SER A 110 9.18 -15.51 -3.71
N ASN A 111 8.21 -16.42 -3.55
CA ASN A 111 8.45 -17.83 -3.30
C ASN A 111 7.32 -18.72 -3.85
N ALA A 112 7.54 -19.33 -5.01
CA ALA A 112 6.60 -20.22 -5.68
C ALA A 112 6.44 -21.61 -5.02
N ASN A 113 7.05 -21.85 -3.86
CA ASN A 113 6.91 -23.11 -3.15
C ASN A 113 5.49 -23.27 -2.59
N LYS A 114 4.85 -24.41 -2.90
CA LYS A 114 3.51 -24.76 -2.42
C LYS A 114 3.36 -24.71 -0.89
N GLY A 115 4.37 -25.20 -0.16
CA GLY A 115 4.38 -25.17 1.30
C GLY A 115 4.35 -23.74 1.82
N TYR A 116 5.10 -22.83 1.19
CA TYR A 116 5.09 -21.41 1.52
C TYR A 116 3.70 -20.79 1.33
N TRP A 117 3.05 -21.05 0.20
CA TRP A 117 1.69 -20.57 -0.09
C TRP A 117 0.67 -21.10 0.93
N ARG A 118 0.78 -22.38 1.29
CA ARG A 118 -0.10 -23.00 2.30
C ARG A 118 0.09 -22.38 3.69
N THR A 119 1.33 -22.20 4.14
CA THR A 119 1.62 -21.56 5.43
C THR A 119 1.11 -20.12 5.47
N THR A 120 1.21 -19.38 4.36
CA THR A 120 0.62 -18.04 4.24
C THR A 120 -0.90 -18.09 4.36
N MET A 121 -1.57 -19.04 3.68
CA MET A 121 -3.02 -19.23 3.74
C MET A 121 -3.52 -19.59 5.15
N GLU A 122 -2.75 -20.40 5.88
CA GLU A 122 -3.09 -20.93 7.21
C GLU A 122 -2.61 -20.04 8.37
N SER A 123 -2.06 -18.86 8.06
CA SER A 123 -1.49 -17.98 9.09
C SER A 123 -2.54 -17.47 10.10
N GLU A 124 -2.21 -17.53 11.38
CA GLU A 124 -3.05 -16.99 12.46
C GLU A 124 -3.29 -15.46 12.35
N VAL A 125 -2.50 -14.75 11.53
CA VAL A 125 -2.70 -13.31 11.27
C VAL A 125 -4.08 -13.01 10.69
N TRP A 126 -4.67 -13.96 9.97
CA TRP A 126 -6.02 -13.83 9.42
C TRP A 126 -7.11 -13.74 10.51
N GLU A 127 -6.83 -14.26 11.71
CA GLU A 127 -7.77 -14.28 12.84
C GLU A 127 -7.64 -13.05 13.76
N LEU A 128 -6.67 -12.16 13.50
CA LEU A 128 -6.51 -10.92 14.26
C LEU A 128 -7.65 -9.92 13.96
N PRO A 129 -7.91 -8.94 14.84
CA PRO A 129 -8.86 -7.87 14.57
C PRO A 129 -8.54 -7.17 13.24
N GLN A 130 -9.52 -7.15 12.35
CA GLN A 130 -9.43 -6.58 11.02
C GLN A 130 -9.97 -5.15 11.02
N ASP A 131 -9.34 -4.28 10.23
CA ASP A 131 -10.02 -3.08 9.73
C ASP A 131 -11.14 -3.51 8.76
N GLU A 132 -12.07 -2.61 8.43
CA GLU A 132 -13.22 -2.91 7.56
C GLU A 132 -12.78 -3.61 6.26
N ASN A 133 -11.64 -3.19 5.72
CA ASN A 133 -11.07 -3.66 4.46
C ASN A 133 -10.09 -4.85 4.58
N GLY A 134 -9.78 -5.32 5.80
CA GLY A 134 -8.85 -6.44 6.04
C GLY A 134 -7.39 -6.17 5.61
N VAL A 135 -7.05 -4.92 5.29
CA VAL A 135 -5.73 -4.51 4.80
C VAL A 135 -4.70 -4.59 5.91
N LEU A 136 -5.08 -4.32 7.16
CA LEU A 136 -4.14 -4.31 8.28
C LEU A 136 -3.50 -5.69 8.51
N SER A 137 -4.25 -6.78 8.38
CA SER A 137 -3.70 -8.13 8.57
C SER A 137 -2.81 -8.56 7.41
N VAL A 138 -3.14 -8.12 6.21
CA VAL A 138 -2.29 -8.30 5.03
C VAL A 138 -0.94 -7.62 5.23
N LEU A 139 -0.97 -6.37 5.70
CA LEU A 139 0.23 -5.61 6.00
C LEU A 139 1.04 -6.26 7.13
N ARG A 140 0.39 -6.68 8.22
CA ARG A 140 1.05 -7.42 9.32
C ARG A 140 1.70 -8.72 8.83
N LEU A 141 1.05 -9.44 7.92
CA LEU A 141 1.59 -10.67 7.35
C LEU A 141 2.80 -10.36 6.47
N SER A 142 2.70 -9.36 5.59
CA SER A 142 3.82 -8.90 4.77
C SER A 142 5.02 -8.47 5.62
N TYR A 143 4.77 -7.71 6.69
CA TYR A 143 5.79 -7.27 7.64
C TYR A 143 6.41 -8.46 8.37
N ARG A 144 5.61 -9.43 8.82
CA ARG A 144 6.12 -10.64 9.50
C ARG A 144 7.16 -11.37 8.64
N TYR A 145 6.92 -11.48 7.34
CA TYR A 145 7.82 -12.12 6.37
C TYR A 145 8.91 -11.21 5.78
N LEU A 146 9.00 -9.95 6.24
CA LEU A 146 10.06 -9.04 5.83
C LEU A 146 11.39 -9.44 6.52
N PRO A 147 12.52 -9.49 5.80
CA PRO A 147 13.84 -9.71 6.38
C PRO A 147 14.17 -8.70 7.48
N GLY A 148 14.99 -9.10 8.47
CA GLY A 148 15.30 -8.27 9.64
C GLY A 148 15.92 -6.91 9.29
N HIS A 149 16.86 -6.87 8.35
CA HIS A 149 17.48 -5.63 7.89
C HIS A 149 16.46 -4.68 7.21
N LEU A 150 15.52 -5.23 6.44
CA LEU A 150 14.46 -4.42 5.83
C LEU A 150 13.43 -3.94 6.84
N LYS A 151 13.10 -4.73 7.87
CA LYS A 151 12.25 -4.29 8.99
C LYS A 151 12.85 -3.07 9.68
N GLN A 152 14.16 -3.09 9.93
CA GLN A 152 14.85 -1.98 10.57
C GLN A 152 14.81 -0.71 9.70
N CYS A 153 15.15 -0.82 8.42
CA CYS A 153 15.06 0.30 7.46
C CYS A 153 13.63 0.86 7.36
N PHE A 154 12.64 -0.02 7.26
CA PHE A 154 11.23 0.35 7.15
C PHE A 154 10.69 1.04 8.41
N THR A 155 10.91 0.46 9.60
CA THR A 155 10.44 1.02 10.86
C THR A 155 11.09 2.38 11.14
N PHE A 156 12.35 2.59 10.74
CA PHE A 156 12.97 3.90 10.85
C PHE A 156 12.24 4.99 10.05
N CYS A 157 11.72 4.65 8.86
CA CYS A 157 11.00 5.61 8.03
C CYS A 157 9.69 6.10 8.65
N SER A 158 9.12 5.40 9.66
CA SER A 158 7.92 5.88 10.36
C SER A 158 8.18 7.03 11.33
N LEU A 159 9.45 7.35 11.60
CA LEU A 159 9.83 8.55 12.35
C LEU A 159 9.55 9.85 11.58
N PHE A 160 9.38 9.77 10.27
CA PHE A 160 9.02 10.90 9.43
C PHE A 160 7.49 11.07 9.40
N PRO A 161 6.97 12.29 9.18
CA PRO A 161 5.54 12.52 9.04
C PRO A 161 4.93 11.69 7.91
N LYS A 162 3.62 11.43 8.00
CA LYS A 162 2.83 10.86 6.89
C LYS A 162 2.96 11.72 5.64
N ALA A 163 2.89 11.09 4.47
CA ALA A 163 3.13 11.71 3.16
C ALA A 163 4.55 12.31 2.96
N HIS A 164 5.55 11.96 3.79
CA HIS A 164 6.93 12.38 3.56
C HIS A 164 7.50 11.79 2.26
N GLU A 165 8.14 12.64 1.46
CA GLU A 165 8.79 12.28 0.20
C GLU A 165 10.23 11.84 0.43
N PHE A 166 10.50 10.54 0.26
CA PHE A 166 11.83 9.97 0.37
C PHE A 166 12.54 9.94 -0.98
N TYR A 167 13.52 10.83 -1.17
CA TYR A 167 14.43 10.76 -2.30
C TYR A 167 15.44 9.62 -2.09
N GLN A 168 15.61 8.76 -3.09
CA GLN A 168 16.33 7.49 -2.96
C GLN A 168 17.73 7.64 -2.37
N ASP A 169 18.54 8.54 -2.93
CA ASP A 169 19.93 8.69 -2.53
C ASP A 169 20.05 9.25 -1.10
N GLN A 170 19.14 10.15 -0.71
CA GLN A 170 19.09 10.67 0.65
C GLN A 170 18.69 9.59 1.66
N LEU A 171 17.68 8.78 1.33
CA LEU A 171 17.24 7.69 2.18
C LEU A 171 18.35 6.65 2.39
N ILE A 172 19.05 6.28 1.31
CA ILE A 172 20.19 5.37 1.37
C ILE A 172 21.30 5.95 2.25
N GLN A 173 21.65 7.23 2.08
CA GLN A 173 22.65 7.88 2.94
C GLN A 173 22.27 7.86 4.42
N ILE A 174 21.00 8.05 4.75
CA ILE A 174 20.51 7.96 6.14
C ILE A 174 20.70 6.52 6.65
N TRP A 175 20.26 5.50 5.90
CA TRP A 175 20.44 4.11 6.30
C TRP A 175 21.91 3.68 6.40
N MET A 176 22.79 4.27 5.58
CA MET A 176 24.24 4.08 5.70
C MET A 176 24.77 4.70 6.99
N ALA A 177 24.38 5.94 7.31
CA ALA A 177 24.82 6.63 8.51
C ALA A 177 24.35 5.94 9.79
N GLU A 178 23.13 5.40 9.79
CA GLU A 178 22.56 4.61 10.88
C GLU A 178 23.12 3.17 10.96
N GLY A 179 23.91 2.75 9.97
CA GLY A 179 24.51 1.41 9.93
C GLY A 179 23.50 0.28 9.65
N TYR A 180 22.39 0.58 8.99
CA TYR A 180 21.33 -0.41 8.70
C TYR A 180 21.61 -1.24 7.45
N ILE A 181 22.49 -0.76 6.57
CA ILE A 181 22.87 -1.49 5.37
C ILE A 181 24.01 -2.46 5.71
N THR A 182 23.77 -3.75 5.49
CA THR A 182 24.77 -4.79 5.67
C THR A 182 25.65 -4.87 4.42
N PRO A 183 26.98 -4.69 4.52
CA PRO A 183 27.87 -4.79 3.36
C PRO A 183 27.82 -6.19 2.73
N GLU A 184 27.82 -6.25 1.40
CA GLU A 184 27.91 -7.50 0.64
C GLU A 184 29.22 -7.55 -0.16
N GLU A 185 29.82 -8.74 -0.26
CA GLU A 185 30.98 -8.95 -1.13
C GLU A 185 30.59 -8.64 -2.59
N ASN A 186 31.37 -7.79 -3.25
CA ASN A 186 31.21 -7.35 -4.65
C ASN A 186 30.10 -6.31 -4.92
N LYS A 187 29.57 -5.63 -3.89
CA LYS A 187 28.66 -4.48 -4.07
C LYS A 187 29.13 -3.27 -3.26
N THR A 188 28.83 -2.07 -3.76
CA THR A 188 28.94 -0.87 -2.93
C THR A 188 27.82 -0.87 -1.88
N VAL A 189 28.00 -0.16 -0.77
CA VAL A 189 26.96 -0.06 0.27
C VAL A 189 25.71 0.62 -0.32
N GLU A 190 25.91 1.56 -1.25
CA GLU A 190 24.86 2.22 -2.00
C GLU A 190 24.08 1.25 -2.91
N ASP A 191 24.76 0.30 -3.56
CA ASP A 191 24.09 -0.75 -4.35
C ASP A 191 23.20 -1.64 -3.48
N VAL A 192 23.68 -2.02 -2.29
CA VAL A 192 22.88 -2.80 -1.33
C VAL A 192 21.69 -1.96 -0.84
N GLY A 193 21.90 -0.68 -0.52
CA GLY A 193 20.84 0.25 -0.17
C GLY A 193 19.77 0.37 -1.27
N ARG A 194 20.17 0.48 -2.53
CA ARG A 194 19.24 0.47 -3.69
C ARG A 194 18.44 -0.83 -3.75
N SER A 195 19.07 -1.98 -3.51
CA SER A 195 18.33 -3.24 -3.47
C SER A 195 17.32 -3.31 -2.32
N TYR A 196 17.61 -2.70 -1.17
CA TYR A 196 16.67 -2.64 -0.05
C TYR A 196 15.45 -1.78 -0.40
N VAL A 197 15.66 -0.59 -1.00
CA VAL A 197 14.57 0.25 -1.50
C VAL A 197 13.72 -0.53 -2.52
N CYS A 198 14.38 -1.16 -3.50
CA CYS A 198 13.70 -1.96 -4.51
C CYS A 198 12.86 -3.09 -3.90
N GLU A 199 13.37 -3.80 -2.89
CA GLU A 199 12.61 -4.86 -2.24
C GLU A 199 11.41 -4.32 -1.45
N LEU A 200 11.56 -3.20 -0.74
CA LEU A 200 10.46 -2.55 -0.03
C LEU A 200 9.38 -2.04 -1.01
N VAL A 201 9.76 -1.50 -2.17
CA VAL A 201 8.82 -1.12 -3.24
C VAL A 201 8.11 -2.36 -3.80
N ASN A 202 8.86 -3.43 -4.10
CA ASN A 202 8.30 -4.67 -4.63
C ASN A 202 7.28 -5.30 -3.67
N ARG A 203 7.52 -5.19 -2.36
CA ARG A 203 6.62 -5.66 -1.29
C ARG A 203 5.52 -4.66 -0.92
N SER A 204 5.40 -3.56 -1.67
CA SER A 204 4.41 -2.48 -1.48
C SER A 204 4.49 -1.75 -0.13
N PHE A 205 5.67 -1.73 0.51
CA PHE A 205 5.93 -0.87 1.67
C PHE A 205 6.27 0.57 1.26
N PHE A 206 6.81 0.74 0.06
CA PHE A 206 6.97 2.04 -0.59
C PHE A 206 6.20 2.09 -1.90
N GLN A 207 5.71 3.28 -2.22
CA GLN A 207 5.13 3.61 -3.52
C GLN A 207 5.97 4.67 -4.19
N ALA A 208 6.41 4.41 -5.42
CA ALA A 208 7.11 5.40 -6.23
C ALA A 208 6.13 6.48 -6.71
N SER A 209 6.61 7.72 -6.81
CA SER A 209 5.90 8.79 -7.50
C SER A 209 5.70 8.45 -8.98
N ALA A 210 4.79 9.17 -9.65
CA ALA A 210 4.49 8.93 -11.06
C ALA A 210 5.74 9.06 -11.96
N ASP A 211 6.61 10.00 -11.62
CA ASP A 211 7.85 10.26 -12.35
C ASP A 211 9.03 9.41 -11.85
N GLY A 212 8.87 8.70 -10.72
CA GLY A 212 9.89 7.84 -10.12
C GLY A 212 10.96 8.59 -9.31
N ASP A 213 10.78 9.88 -9.09
CA ASP A 213 11.76 10.76 -8.42
C ASP A 213 11.89 10.52 -6.91
N TYR A 214 10.79 10.11 -6.27
CA TYR A 214 10.73 9.88 -4.83
C TYR A 214 9.78 8.75 -4.48
N TYR A 215 9.88 8.29 -3.23
CA TYR A 215 9.03 7.26 -2.67
C TYR A 215 8.22 7.82 -1.50
N VAL A 216 7.01 7.31 -1.32
CA VAL A 216 6.16 7.61 -0.17
C VAL A 216 5.74 6.32 0.52
N MET A 217 5.58 6.41 1.84
CA MET A 217 4.94 5.36 2.63
C MET A 217 3.45 5.72 2.73
N HIS A 218 2.59 4.81 2.25
CA HIS A 218 1.15 5.02 2.37
C HIS A 218 0.74 5.05 3.85
N ASP A 219 -0.20 5.90 4.23
CA ASP A 219 -0.56 6.15 5.63
C ASP A 219 -0.84 4.89 6.47
N ILE A 220 -1.57 3.92 5.90
CA ILE A 220 -1.84 2.65 6.60
C ILE A 220 -0.60 1.76 6.76
N VAL A 221 0.40 1.91 5.89
CA VAL A 221 1.69 1.26 6.01
C VAL A 221 2.55 1.99 7.03
N HIS A 222 2.44 3.32 7.12
CA HIS A 222 3.07 4.11 8.16
C HIS A 222 2.54 3.73 9.55
N ASP A 223 1.21 3.61 9.70
CA ASP A 223 0.55 3.18 10.94
C ASP A 223 0.88 1.73 11.37
N LEU A 224 1.43 0.92 10.47
CA LEU A 224 1.88 -0.45 10.78
C LEU A 224 3.22 -0.47 11.53
N ALA A 225 4.10 0.50 11.24
CA ALA A 225 5.51 0.51 11.62
C ALA A 225 5.72 0.87 13.11
#